data_AF-A0A1Q8BPI1-F1
#
_entry.id   AF-A0A1Q8BPI1-F1
#
_cell.length_a   1.000
_cell.length_b   1.000
_cell.length_c   1.000
_cell.angle_alpha   90.00
_cell.angle_beta   90.00
_cell.angle_gamma   90.00
#
_symmetry.space_group_name_H-M   'P 1'
#
loop_
_entity.id
_entity.type
_entity.pdbx_description
1 polymer ?
#
loop_
_entity_poly.entity_id
_entity_poly.type
_entity_poly.pdbx_seq_one_letter_code
_entity_poly.pdbx_strand_id
1 'polypeptide(L)'
;MQGSFLGFFAIAVACALMASTFGLVVAALGNSPATARGITTLAVLMMVMLGGAWVPSFIFPAWLQQFTLVVPVRWAVDGLDAMTWRGVGLSGALLPTAILFGFAVAFSVVAASRFKWEEA
;
A
#
# COMPACT_ATOMS: atom_id res chain seq x y z
N MET A 1 15.59 -9.41 14.72
CA MET A 1 15.44 -8.80 13.38
C MET A 1 16.84 -8.72 12.79
N GLN A 2 17.09 -9.35 11.65
CA GLN A 2 18.44 -9.33 11.04
C GLN A 2 18.64 -8.06 10.17
N GLY A 3 17.56 -7.37 9.78
CA GLY A 3 17.63 -6.13 9.02
C GLY A 3 17.56 -4.86 9.88
N SER A 4 17.43 -3.70 9.23
CA SER A 4 17.43 -2.39 9.87
C SER A 4 16.11 -2.08 10.59
N PHE A 5 16.16 -1.86 11.91
CA PHE A 5 15.02 -1.37 12.69
C PHE A 5 14.47 -0.03 12.17
N LEU A 6 15.37 0.87 11.77
CA LEU A 6 14.99 2.17 11.22
C LEU A 6 14.27 2.00 9.87
N GLY A 7 14.77 1.12 9.01
CA GLY A 7 14.12 0.81 7.73
C GLY A 7 12.74 0.17 7.92
N PHE A 8 12.62 -0.76 8.88
CA PHE A 8 11.35 -1.36 9.25
C PHE A 8 10.33 -0.30 9.68
N PHE A 9 10.73 0.60 10.58
CA PHE A 9 9.87 1.68 11.06
C PHE A 9 9.44 2.62 9.93
N ALA A 10 10.37 3.00 9.05
CA ALA A 10 10.08 3.86 7.90
C ALA A 10 9.05 3.24 6.95
N ILE A 11 9.18 1.95 6.65
CA ILE A 11 8.21 1.21 5.80
C ILE A 11 6.86 1.08 6.51
N ALA A 12 6.85 0.77 7.80
CA ALA A 12 5.62 0.63 8.58
C ALA A 12 4.82 1.94 8.60
N VAL A 13 5.49 3.08 8.83
CA VAL A 13 4.85 4.40 8.80
C VAL A 13 4.33 4.74 7.40
N ALA A 14 5.13 4.52 6.36
CA ALA A 14 4.70 4.79 4.99
C ALA A 14 3.51 3.91 4.58
N CYS A 15 3.52 2.63 4.97
CA CYS A 15 2.41 1.70 4.76
C CYS A 15 1.15 2.14 5.50
N ALA A 16 1.26 2.58 6.75
CA ALA A 16 0.14 3.09 7.53
C ALA A 16 -0.47 4.33 6.87
N LEU A 17 0.35 5.30 6.45
CA LEU A 17 -0.11 6.51 5.75
C LEU A 17 -0.80 6.18 4.43
N MET A 18 -0.22 5.27 3.63
CA MET A 18 -0.82 4.81 2.39
C MET A 18 -2.18 4.14 2.63
N ALA A 19 -2.29 3.27 3.65
CA ALA A 19 -3.54 2.61 4.01
C ALA A 19 -4.61 3.61 4.51
N SER A 20 -4.21 4.57 5.35
CA SER A 20 -5.11 5.62 5.85
C SER A 20 -5.67 6.48 4.73
N THR A 21 -4.81 6.92 3.81
CA THR A 21 -5.20 7.77 2.67
C THR A 21 -6.03 7.03 1.64
N PHE A 22 -5.78 5.73 1.44
CA PHE A 22 -6.69 4.86 0.68
C PHE A 22 -8.09 4.79 1.33
N GLY A 23 -8.15 4.65 2.65
CA GLY A 23 -9.41 4.73 3.40
C GLY A 23 -10.15 6.05 3.19
N LEU A 24 -9.43 7.18 3.10
CA LEU A 24 -10.01 8.49 2.78
C LEU A 24 -10.57 8.54 1.35
N VAL A 25 -9.89 7.95 0.37
CA VAL A 25 -10.40 7.84 -1.02
C VAL A 25 -11.72 7.08 -1.03
N VAL A 26 -11.79 5.96 -0.32
CA VAL A 26 -13.01 5.16 -0.17
C VAL A 26 -14.14 5.99 0.44
N ALA A 27 -13.86 6.72 1.52
CA ALA A 27 -14.84 7.59 2.17
C ALA A 27 -15.34 8.69 1.23
N ALA A 28 -14.44 9.34 0.49
CA ALA A 28 -14.77 10.43 -0.44
C ALA A 28 -15.58 9.96 -1.67
N LEU A 29 -15.44 8.70 -2.08
CA LEU A 29 -16.16 8.12 -3.23
C LEU A 29 -17.50 7.47 -2.85
N GLY A 30 -17.79 7.32 -1.56
CA GLY A 30 -18.97 6.59 -1.08
C GLY A 30 -20.27 7.36 -1.32
N ASN A 31 -20.96 7.10 -2.43
CA ASN A 31 -22.32 7.59 -2.66
C ASN A 31 -23.38 6.82 -1.84
N SER A 32 -23.13 5.53 -1.56
CA SER A 32 -23.97 4.66 -0.70
C SER A 32 -23.07 3.81 0.20
N PRO A 33 -23.30 3.78 1.53
CA PRO A 33 -22.44 3.03 2.48
C PRO A 33 -22.31 1.54 2.14
N ALA A 34 -23.37 0.90 1.65
CA ALA A 34 -23.37 -0.54 1.37
C ALA A 34 -22.53 -0.89 0.12
N THR A 35 -22.73 -0.17 -0.99
CA THR A 35 -21.99 -0.39 -2.24
C THR A 35 -20.51 -0.02 -2.10
N ALA A 36 -20.22 1.07 -1.40
CA ALA A 36 -18.84 1.50 -1.14
C ALA A 36 -18.06 0.44 -0.37
N ARG A 37 -18.69 -0.19 0.62
CA ARG A 37 -18.05 -1.24 1.44
C ARG A 37 -17.72 -2.49 0.63
N GLY A 38 -18.63 -2.95 -0.23
CA GLY A 38 -18.38 -4.11 -1.10
C GLY A 38 -17.22 -3.88 -2.07
N ILE A 39 -17.20 -2.73 -2.75
CA ILE A 39 -16.13 -2.36 -3.70
C ILE A 39 -14.78 -2.25 -2.97
N THR A 40 -14.78 -1.63 -1.79
CA THR A 40 -13.56 -1.48 -0.97
C THR A 40 -13.00 -2.83 -0.55
N THR A 41 -13.85 -3.72 -0.05
CA THR A 41 -13.43 -5.08 0.34
C THR A 41 -12.82 -5.81 -0.85
N LEU A 42 -13.48 -5.76 -2.03
CA LEU A 42 -12.94 -6.40 -3.24
C LEU A 42 -11.59 -5.77 -3.63
N ALA A 43 -11.47 -4.45 -3.63
CA ALA A 43 -10.23 -3.76 -3.96
C ALA A 43 -9.08 -4.14 -3.01
N VAL A 44 -9.33 -4.16 -1.70
CA VAL A 44 -8.35 -4.57 -0.70
C VAL A 44 -7.95 -6.03 -0.87
N LEU A 45 -8.92 -6.93 -1.11
CA LEU A 45 -8.63 -8.34 -1.36
C LEU A 45 -7.73 -8.50 -2.59
N MET A 46 -8.05 -7.82 -3.70
CA MET A 46 -7.22 -7.84 -4.90
C MET A 46 -5.81 -7.32 -4.61
N MET A 47 -5.68 -6.23 -3.86
CA MET A 47 -4.37 -5.68 -3.46
C MET A 47 -3.56 -6.66 -2.59
N VAL A 48 -4.19 -7.33 -1.62
CA VAL A 48 -3.50 -8.28 -0.73
C VAL A 48 -3.08 -9.54 -1.49
N MET A 49 -3.95 -10.07 -2.35
CA MET A 49 -3.64 -11.24 -3.18
C MET A 49 -2.50 -10.98 -4.15
N LEU A 50 -2.50 -9.82 -4.82
CA LEU A 50 -1.46 -9.44 -5.79
C LEU A 50 -0.19 -8.87 -5.12
N GLY A 51 -0.32 -8.27 -3.94
CA GLY A 51 0.78 -7.65 -3.21
C GLY A 51 1.80 -8.64 -2.65
N GLY A 52 1.52 -9.93 -2.72
CA GLY A 52 2.44 -10.97 -2.26
C GLY A 52 2.31 -11.30 -0.77
N ALA A 53 1.30 -10.76 -0.08
CA ALA A 53 1.09 -10.96 1.35
C ALA A 53 0.59 -12.37 1.69
N TRP A 54 -0.15 -13.01 0.77
CA TRP A 54 -0.60 -14.41 0.91
C TRP A 54 0.29 -15.38 0.15
N VAL A 55 0.56 -15.06 -1.11
CA VAL A 55 1.34 -15.89 -2.02
C VAL A 55 2.56 -15.09 -2.43
N PRO A 56 3.79 -15.52 -2.13
CA PRO A 56 4.97 -14.75 -2.47
C PRO A 56 5.00 -14.42 -3.96
N SER A 57 5.21 -13.16 -4.30
CA SER A 57 5.18 -12.69 -5.70
C SER A 57 6.17 -13.39 -6.63
N PHE A 58 7.31 -13.88 -6.11
CA PHE A 58 8.37 -14.49 -6.92
C PHE A 58 7.94 -15.82 -7.55
N ILE A 59 6.85 -16.44 -7.09
CA ILE A 59 6.27 -17.63 -7.72
C ILE A 59 5.22 -17.31 -8.80
N PHE A 60 4.85 -16.04 -8.97
CA PHE A 60 3.93 -15.64 -10.05
C PHE A 60 4.61 -15.76 -11.43
N PRO A 61 3.85 -15.96 -12.52
CA PRO A 61 4.36 -15.82 -13.87
C PRO A 61 5.00 -14.43 -14.10
N ALA A 62 6.02 -14.35 -14.96
CA ALA A 62 6.80 -13.12 -15.16
C ALA A 62 5.94 -11.88 -15.51
N TRP A 63 4.91 -12.07 -16.35
CA TRP A 63 3.99 -10.99 -16.72
C TRP A 63 3.21 -10.45 -15.51
N LEU A 64 2.83 -11.34 -14.59
CA LEU A 64 2.07 -10.98 -13.40
C LEU A 64 2.98 -10.29 -12.39
N GLN A 65 4.24 -10.74 -12.24
CA GLN A 65 5.24 -10.06 -11.40
C GLN A 65 5.44 -8.59 -11.79
N GLN A 66 5.41 -8.28 -13.09
CA GLN A 66 5.49 -6.89 -13.56
C GLN A 66 4.22 -6.10 -13.23
N PHE A 67 3.05 -6.72 -13.37
CA PHE A 67 1.78 -6.08 -13.03
C PHE A 67 1.65 -5.77 -11.53
N THR A 68 2.19 -6.61 -10.65
CA THR A 68 2.12 -6.34 -9.21
C THR A 68 2.93 -5.12 -8.76
N LEU A 69 3.83 -4.59 -9.59
CA LEU A 69 4.58 -3.37 -9.27
C LEU A 69 3.69 -2.14 -9.11
N VAL A 70 2.51 -2.12 -9.74
CA VAL A 70 1.52 -1.03 -9.55
C VAL A 70 0.64 -1.23 -8.31
N VAL A 71 0.76 -2.35 -7.61
CA VAL A 71 -0.02 -2.65 -6.40
C VAL A 71 0.75 -2.12 -5.19
N PRO A 72 0.25 -1.12 -4.45
CA PRO A 72 1.01 -0.51 -3.36
C PRO A 72 1.42 -1.50 -2.27
N VAL A 73 0.57 -2.48 -1.98
CA VAL A 73 0.83 -3.54 -0.99
C VAL A 73 2.06 -4.37 -1.35
N ARG A 74 2.41 -4.49 -2.65
CA ARG A 74 3.64 -5.16 -3.12
C ARG A 74 4.88 -4.62 -2.43
N TRP A 75 4.99 -3.30 -2.39
CA TRP A 75 6.15 -2.59 -1.86
C TRP A 75 6.21 -2.69 -0.34
N ALA A 76 5.06 -2.69 0.34
CA ALA A 76 5.02 -2.92 1.79
C ALA A 76 5.51 -4.33 2.15
N VAL A 77 5.03 -5.36 1.46
CA VAL A 77 5.43 -6.75 1.71
C VAL A 77 6.93 -6.95 1.45
N ASP A 78 7.43 -6.51 0.30
CA ASP A 78 8.85 -6.64 -0.04
C ASP A 78 9.76 -5.88 0.92
N GLY A 79 9.37 -4.66 1.30
CA GLY A 79 10.12 -3.85 2.24
C GLY A 79 10.17 -4.48 3.63
N LEU A 80 9.03 -4.94 4.15
CA LEU A 80 8.97 -5.57 5.47
C LEU A 80 9.76 -6.89 5.48
N ASP A 81 9.65 -7.69 4.42
CA ASP A 81 10.44 -8.92 4.24
C ASP A 81 11.95 -8.63 4.21
N ALA A 82 12.36 -7.56 3.49
CA ALA A 82 13.75 -7.12 3.44
C ALA A 82 14.31 -6.76 4.83
N MET A 83 13.51 -6.05 5.64
CA MET A 83 13.95 -5.56 6.95
C MET A 83 13.83 -6.60 8.07
N THR A 84 12.99 -7.63 7.91
CA THR A 84 12.77 -8.65 8.94
C THR A 84 13.56 -9.93 8.67
N TRP A 85 13.39 -10.52 7.48
CA TRP A 85 13.86 -11.87 7.14
C TRP A 85 15.15 -11.87 6.34
N ARG A 86 15.27 -11.01 5.31
CA ARG A 86 16.41 -11.04 4.37
C ARG A 86 17.67 -10.33 4.87
N GLY A 87 17.61 -9.68 6.03
CA GLY A 87 18.78 -9.02 6.63
C GLY A 87 19.33 -7.86 5.80
N VAL A 88 18.50 -7.23 4.96
CA VAL A 88 18.95 -6.12 4.10
C VAL A 88 19.17 -4.88 4.97
N GLY A 89 20.26 -4.16 4.70
CA GLY A 89 20.56 -2.88 5.35
C GLY A 89 19.54 -1.78 5.00
N LEU A 90 19.70 -0.60 5.61
CA LEU A 90 18.76 0.53 5.48
C LEU A 90 18.48 0.95 4.03
N SER A 91 19.45 0.80 3.13
CA SER A 91 19.29 1.12 1.71
C SER A 91 18.14 0.37 1.04
N GLY A 92 17.84 -0.85 1.51
CA GLY A 92 16.73 -1.65 1.00
C GLY A 92 15.34 -1.08 1.32
N ALA A 93 15.24 -0.20 2.33
CA ALA A 93 13.98 0.44 2.69
C ALA A 93 13.67 1.69 1.86
N LEU A 94 14.67 2.32 1.23
CA LEU A 94 14.52 3.62 0.58
C LEU A 94 13.47 3.61 -0.54
N LEU A 95 13.58 2.65 -1.46
CA LEU A 95 12.68 2.56 -2.61
C LEU A 95 11.24 2.16 -2.19
N PRO A 96 11.02 1.09 -1.39
CA PRO A 96 9.69 0.77 -0.88
C PRO A 96 9.03 1.93 -0.13
N THR A 97 9.76 2.59 0.77
CA THR A 97 9.26 3.73 1.52
C THR A 97 8.87 4.88 0.60
N ALA A 98 9.72 5.25 -0.35
CA ALA A 98 9.43 6.34 -1.30
C ALA A 98 8.18 6.07 -2.14
N ILE A 99 8.00 4.83 -2.60
CA ILE A 99 6.84 4.45 -3.41
C ILE A 99 5.56 4.45 -2.57
N LEU A 100 5.59 3.91 -1.35
CA LEU A 100 4.46 3.95 -0.44
C LEU A 100 4.04 5.39 -0.11
N PHE A 101 5.01 6.28 0.13
CA PHE A 101 4.74 7.70 0.29
C PHE A 101 4.15 8.33 -0.98
N GLY A 102 4.64 7.96 -2.17
CA GLY A 102 4.07 8.38 -3.45
C GLY A 102 2.59 8.00 -3.59
N PHE A 103 2.24 6.77 -3.24
CA PHE A 103 0.84 6.32 -3.20
C PHE A 103 0.02 7.06 -2.15
N ALA A 104 0.58 7.30 -0.96
CA ALA A 104 -0.11 8.05 0.09
C ALA A 104 -0.46 9.47 -0.38
N VAL A 105 0.49 10.18 -1.00
CA VAL A 105 0.27 11.50 -1.59
C VAL A 105 -0.78 11.43 -2.70
N ALA A 106 -0.69 10.46 -3.60
CA ALA A 106 -1.65 10.29 -4.69
C ALA A 106 -3.08 10.06 -4.16
N PHE A 107 -3.25 9.17 -3.18
CA PHE A 107 -4.55 8.91 -2.56
C PHE A 107 -5.06 10.13 -1.77
N SER A 108 -4.20 10.84 -1.04
CA SER A 108 -4.56 12.09 -0.39
C SER A 108 -5.08 13.13 -1.37
N VAL A 109 -4.41 13.32 -2.52
CA VAL A 109 -4.84 14.26 -3.56
C VAL A 109 -6.19 13.86 -4.14
N VAL A 110 -6.37 12.57 -4.45
CA VAL A 110 -7.66 12.05 -4.95
C VAL A 110 -8.76 12.27 -3.92
N ALA A 111 -8.54 11.92 -2.66
CA ALA A 111 -9.50 12.12 -1.59
C ALA A 111 -9.87 13.60 -1.41
N ALA A 112 -8.87 14.49 -1.34
CA ALA A 112 -9.09 15.93 -1.19
C ALA A 112 -9.86 16.55 -2.36
N SER A 113 -9.60 16.09 -3.60
CA SER A 113 -10.32 16.57 -4.80
C SER A 113 -11.78 16.12 -4.88
N ARG A 114 -12.13 15.02 -4.20
CA ARG A 114 -13.48 14.45 -4.19
C ARG A 114 -14.27 14.78 -2.93
N PHE A 115 -13.59 15.25 -1.89
CA PHE A 115 -14.22 15.71 -0.66
C PHE A 115 -15.12 16.90 -0.97
N LYS A 116 -16.43 16.70 -0.83
CA LYS A 116 -17.39 17.80 -0.87
C LYS A 116 -17.27 18.52 0.47
N TRP A 117 -16.59 19.65 0.47
CA TRP A 117 -16.59 20.56 1.60
C TRP A 117 -18.01 21.10 1.73
N GLU A 118 -18.84 20.48 2.57
CA GLU A 118 -20.08 21.12 3.02
C GLU A 118 -19.64 22.27 3.93
N GLU A 119 -19.75 23.50 3.40
CA GLU A 119 -19.68 24.72 4.21
C GLU A 119 -20.85 24.65 5.22
N ALA A 120 -20.49 24.54 6.50
CA ALA A 120 -21.43 24.58 7.62
C ALA A 120 -21.91 26.02 7.88
#